data_AF-A0A6N3C396-F1
#
_entry.id   AF-A0A6N3C396-F1
#
_cell.length_a   1.000
_cell.length_b   1.000
_cell.length_c   1.000
_cell.angle_alpha   90.00
_cell.angle_beta   90.00
_cell.angle_gamma   90.00
#
_symmetry.space_group_name_H-M   'P 1'
#
loop_
_entity.id
_entity.type
_entity.pdbx_description
1 polymer ?
#
loop_
_entity_poly.entity_id
_entity_poly.type
_entity_poly.pdbx_seq_one_letter_code
_entity_poly.pdbx_strand_id
1 'polypeptide(L)' 'MITVTKKDLIALGYGTSFSADIIRKAKKLMIEKGHTYYQSRKLDRVPKEAVEELLGITLSDTND' A
#
# COMPACT_ATOMS: atom_id res chain seq x y z
N MET A 1 -1.51 12.12 7.21
CA MET A 1 -0.83 11.01 6.53
C MET A 1 -1.88 9.98 6.15
N ILE A 2 -2.14 9.78 4.85
CA ILE A 2 -3.11 8.78 4.39
C ILE A 2 -2.40 7.44 4.29
N THR A 3 -2.84 6.45 5.08
CA THR A 3 -2.32 5.09 5.05
C THR A 3 -3.36 4.15 4.48
N VAL A 4 -2.89 3.18 3.72
CA VAL A 4 -3.69 2.15 3.08
C VAL A 4 -3.44 0.82 3.80
N THR A 5 -4.51 0.13 4.12
CA THR A 5 -4.49 -1.24 4.63
C THR A 5 -4.96 -2.22 3.58
N LYS A 6 -4.71 -3.52 3.82
CA LYS A 6 -5.25 -4.59 2.98
C LYS A 6 -6.77 -4.48 2.81
N LYS A 7 -7.49 -4.04 3.85
CA LYS A 7 -8.95 -3.92 3.81
C LYS A 7 -9.39 -2.78 2.89
N ASP A 8 -8.67 -1.67 2.89
CA ASP A 8 -8.98 -0.52 2.03
C ASP A 8 -8.79 -0.90 0.55
N LEU A 9 -7.73 -1.65 0.23
CA LEU A 9 -7.53 -2.19 -1.12
C LEU A 9 -8.66 -3.14 -1.54
N ILE A 10 -9.15 -3.99 -0.63
CA ILE A 10 -10.30 -4.86 -0.91
C ILE A 10 -11.57 -4.03 -1.14
N ALA A 11 -11.79 -2.98 -0.35
CA ALA A 11 -12.93 -2.08 -0.50
C ALA A 11 -12.88 -1.29 -1.83
N LEU A 12 -11.68 -1.01 -2.34
CA LEU A 12 -11.45 -0.42 -3.67
C LEU A 12 -11.70 -1.42 -4.82
N GLY A 13 -12.01 -2.69 -4.52
CA GLY A 13 -12.28 -3.73 -5.52
C GLY A 13 -11.08 -4.59 -5.90
N TYR A 14 -9.92 -4.42 -5.25
CA TYR A 14 -8.79 -5.31 -5.48
C TYR A 14 -9.01 -6.68 -4.83
N GLY A 15 -8.63 -7.75 -5.54
CA GLY A 15 -8.69 -9.12 -5.01
C GLY A 15 -7.89 -9.28 -3.71
N THR A 16 -8.29 -10.23 -2.86
CA THR A 16 -7.66 -10.46 -1.55
C THR A 16 -6.17 -10.82 -1.64
N SER A 17 -5.79 -11.61 -2.65
CA SER A 17 -4.40 -11.97 -2.95
C SER A 17 -3.62 -10.76 -3.46
N PHE A 18 -4.19 -10.02 -4.42
CA PHE A 18 -3.54 -8.85 -5.00
C PHE A 18 -3.33 -7.74 -3.97
N SER A 19 -4.31 -7.53 -3.09
CA SER A 19 -4.21 -6.61 -1.96
C SER A 19 -3.07 -6.99 -1.01
N ALA A 20 -2.88 -8.28 -0.73
CA ALA A 20 -1.78 -8.75 0.12
C ALA A 20 -0.42 -8.55 -0.55
N ASP A 21 -0.34 -8.74 -1.86
CA ASP A 21 0.89 -8.51 -2.64
C ASP A 21 1.25 -7.03 -2.73
N ILE A 22 0.28 -6.14 -2.92
CA ILE A 22 0.48 -4.68 -2.86
C ILE A 22 1.09 -4.30 -1.52
N ILE A 23 0.49 -4.72 -0.40
CA ILE A 23 1.01 -4.39 0.94
C ILE A 23 2.44 -4.91 1.11
N ARG A 24 2.74 -6.13 0.64
CA ARG A 24 4.11 -6.68 0.70
C ARG A 24 5.10 -5.85 -0.11
N LYS A 25 4.77 -5.51 -1.36
CA LYS A 25 5.66 -4.76 -2.23
C LYS A 25 5.82 -3.32 -1.77
N ALA A 26 4.75 -2.66 -1.32
CA ALA A 26 4.81 -1.31 -0.76
C ALA A 26 5.70 -1.25 0.50
N LYS A 27 5.62 -2.25 1.39
CA LYS A 27 6.57 -2.35 2.52
C LYS A 27 8.01 -2.45 2.05
N LYS A 28 8.28 -3.29 1.04
CA LYS A 28 9.63 -3.47 0.51
C LYS A 28 10.17 -2.16 -0.06
N LEU A 29 9.36 -1.43 -0.82
CA LEU A 29 9.69 -0.11 -1.35
C LEU A 29 10.01 0.89 -0.22
N MET A 30 9.22 0.89 0.86
CA MET A 30 9.49 1.76 2.02
C MET A 30 10.81 1.40 2.73
N ILE A 31 11.14 0.10 2.83
CA ILE A 31 12.42 -0.34 3.39
C ILE A 31 13.59 0.08 2.49
N GLU A 32 13.45 -0.05 1.18
CA GLU A 32 14.45 0.38 0.19
C GLU A 32 14.69 1.90 0.24
N LYS A 33 13.65 2.68 0.54
CA LYS A 33 13.75 4.12 0.82
C LYS A 33 14.43 4.47 2.16
N GLY A 34 14.81 3.48 2.97
CA GLY A 34 15.46 3.68 4.26
C GLY A 34 14.51 3.67 5.47
N HIS A 35 13.21 3.40 5.27
CA HIS A 35 12.24 3.32 6.36
C HIS A 35 12.18 1.90 6.94
N THR A 36 13.13 1.58 7.82
CA THR A 36 13.24 0.28 8.52
C THR A 36 12.01 -0.07 9.38
N TYR A 37 11.17 0.92 9.72
CA TYR A 37 9.89 0.73 10.42
C TYR A 37 8.98 -0.31 9.73
N TYR A 38 8.99 -0.36 8.39
CA TYR A 38 8.12 -1.25 7.60
C TYR A 38 8.64 -2.69 7.49
N GLN A 39 9.79 -2.99 8.09
CA GLN A 39 10.36 -4.34 8.15
C GLN A 39 9.55 -5.28 9.05
N SER A 40 8.72 -4.73 9.95
CA SER A 40 7.91 -5.53 10.86
C SER A 40 6.78 -6.29 10.15
N ARG A 41 6.70 -7.61 10.42
CA ARG A 41 5.62 -8.47 9.90
C ARG A 41 4.24 -8.11 10.45
N LYS A 42 4.14 -7.49 11.63
CA LYS A 42 2.87 -7.13 12.27
C LYS A 42 2.23 -5.84 11.72
N LEU A 43 2.94 -5.09 10.89
CA LEU A 43 2.47 -3.79 10.42
C LEU A 43 1.61 -3.94 9.17
N ASP A 44 0.29 -4.04 9.26
CA ASP A 44 -0.57 -4.24 8.08
C ASP A 44 -0.97 -2.94 7.35
N ARG A 45 -0.15 -1.90 7.50
CA ARG A 45 -0.41 -0.53 7.02
C ARG A 45 0.79 -0.02 6.25
N VAL A 46 0.54 0.62 5.12
CA VAL A 46 1.56 1.28 4.29
C VAL A 46 1.04 2.66 3.88
N PRO A 47 1.91 3.65 3.60
CA PRO A 47 1.45 4.94 3.13
C PRO A 47 0.87 4.83 1.71
N LYS A 48 -0.12 5.68 1.42
CA LYS A 48 -0.73 5.80 0.09
C LYS A 48 0.33 6.07 -0.98
N GLU A 49 1.29 6.95 -0.70
CA GLU A 49 2.40 7.29 -1.61
C GLU A 49 3.16 6.04 -2.09
N ALA A 50 3.46 5.09 -1.20
CA ALA A 50 4.16 3.86 -1.58
C ALA A 50 3.30 2.94 -2.44
N VAL A 51 1.98 2.98 -2.28
CA VAL A 51 1.03 2.20 -3.08
C VAL A 51 0.86 2.83 -4.47
N GLU A 52 0.76 4.15 -4.55
CA GLU A 52 0.69 4.92 -5.79
C GLU A 52 1.94 4.73 -6.64
N GLU A 53 3.12 4.84 -6.02
CA GLU A 53 4.40 4.61 -6.70
C GLU A 53 4.56 3.16 -7.15
N LEU A 54 4.07 2.20 -6.36
CA LEU A 54 4.09 0.79 -6.73
C LEU A 54 3.20 0.50 -7.94
N LEU A 55 1.99 1.07 -7.96
CA LEU A 55 1.01 0.84 -9.01
C LEU A 55 1.26 1.73 -10.24
N GLY A 56 2.10 2.77 -10.12
CA GLY A 56 2.34 3.74 -11.17
C GLY A 56 1.12 4.61 -11.49
N ILE A 57 0.17 4.70 -10.55
CA ILE A 57 -1.05 5.49 -10.68
C ILE A 57 -1.12 6.49 -9.53
N THR A 58 -1.63 7.68 -9.80
CA THR A 58 -2.15 8.55 -8.74
C THR A 58 -3.55 8.06 -8.42
N LEU A 59 -3.77 7.64 -7.17
CA LEU A 59 -5.11 7.40 -6.64
C LEU A 59 -5.75 8.77 -6.42
N SER A 60 -6.11 9.45 -7.51
CA SER A 60 -7.04 10.57 -7.48
C SER A 60 -8.38 10.01 -7.04
N ASP A 61 -8.97 10.61 -6.00
CA ASP A 61 -10.35 10.32 -5.61
C ASP A 61 -11.25 10.71 -6.79
N THR A 62 -11.48 9.79 -7.72
CA THR A 62 -12.48 9.97 -8.77
C THR A 62 -13.84 9.76 -8.10
N ASN A 63 -14.31 10.80 -7.42
CA ASN A 63 -15.74 11.06 -7.32
C ASN A 63 -16.12 11.79 -8.60
N ASP A 64 -16.59 11.05 -9.60
CA ASP A 64 -17.43 11.57 -10.67
C ASP A 64 -18.71 10.72 -10.70
#